data_AF-A0A6A5K2V6-F1
#
_entry.id   AF-A0A6A5K2V6-F1
#
_cell.length_a   1.000
_cell.length_b   1.000
_cell.length_c   1.000
_cell.angle_alpha   90.00
_cell.angle_beta   90.00
_cell.angle_gamma   90.00
#
_symmetry.space_group_name_H-M   'P 1'
#
loop_
_entity.id
_entity.type
_entity.pdbx_description
1 polymer ?
#
loop_
_entity_poly.entity_id
_entity_poly.type
_entity_poly.pdbx_seq_one_letter_code
_entity_poly.pdbx_strand_id
1 'polypeptide(L)'
;MKPFPVHLFKDQATLESVLVHNSCMEAMVFLHKFAIEFLGDISSKPREVSVRMKAPRLRICFKSTHVPEIGTPDSIYHNIYLVGLNDDEIWAIDPTGAQFGYYEPLCSWGTFQERISDVQRVEEFGYIRDKVFYDHASYPVKLLISLQAEKDDLVKKVEDWLDAWATLHGRELKPRPAARARRNFRVHQA
;
A
#
# COMPACT_ATOMS: atom_id res chain seq x y z
N MET A 1 15.81 -17.78 -19.75
CA MET A 1 15.25 -16.44 -20.08
C MET A 1 14.79 -15.80 -18.78
N LYS A 2 15.13 -14.54 -18.49
CA LYS A 2 14.62 -13.87 -17.29
C LYS A 2 13.11 -13.59 -17.47
N PRO A 3 12.26 -13.82 -16.46
CA PRO A 3 10.82 -13.59 -16.58
C PRO A 3 10.54 -12.10 -16.85
N PHE A 4 9.42 -11.82 -17.52
CA PHE A 4 8.89 -10.45 -17.57
C PHE A 4 8.43 -10.01 -16.16
N PRO A 5 8.66 -8.77 -15.73
CA PRO A 5 9.35 -7.68 -16.44
C PRO A 5 10.85 -7.58 -16.14
N VAL A 6 11.44 -8.53 -15.43
CA VAL A 6 12.84 -8.49 -14.93
C VAL A 6 13.86 -8.21 -16.03
N HIS A 7 13.64 -8.71 -17.25
CA HIS A 7 14.55 -8.47 -18.37
C HIS A 7 14.56 -7.03 -18.90
N LEU A 8 13.57 -6.20 -18.55
CA LEU A 8 13.50 -4.80 -18.96
C LEU A 8 14.41 -3.89 -18.11
N PHE A 9 14.88 -4.38 -16.97
CA PHE A 9 15.64 -3.60 -16.00
C PHE A 9 17.09 -4.04 -15.94
N LYS A 10 17.99 -3.07 -15.77
CA LYS A 10 19.43 -3.31 -15.68
C LYS A 10 19.80 -4.04 -14.40
N ASP A 11 19.13 -3.69 -13.32
CA ASP A 11 19.35 -4.21 -11.97
C ASP A 11 18.03 -4.29 -11.19
N GLN A 12 18.09 -5.03 -10.09
CA GLN A 12 16.95 -5.30 -9.21
C GLN A 12 16.46 -4.02 -8.51
N ALA A 13 17.37 -3.13 -8.13
CA ALA A 13 17.08 -1.88 -7.44
C ALA A 13 16.19 -0.96 -8.29
N THR A 14 16.50 -0.85 -9.59
CA THR A 14 15.68 -0.11 -10.56
C THR A 14 14.30 -0.74 -10.74
N LEU A 15 14.23 -2.08 -10.82
CA LEU A 15 12.96 -2.79 -10.91
C LEU A 15 12.08 -2.49 -9.69
N GLU A 16 12.63 -2.63 -8.48
CA GLU A 16 11.91 -2.37 -7.22
C GLU A 16 11.41 -0.92 -7.16
N SER A 17 12.28 0.04 -7.47
CA SER A 17 11.93 1.47 -7.51
C SER A 17 10.74 1.76 -8.43
N VAL A 18 10.74 1.13 -9.62
CA VAL A 18 9.67 1.30 -10.62
C VAL A 18 8.39 0.60 -10.19
N LEU A 19 8.47 -0.58 -9.57
CA LEU A 19 7.30 -1.32 -9.08
C LEU A 19 6.54 -0.56 -8.00
N VAL A 20 7.24 0.24 -7.17
CA VAL A 20 6.60 1.02 -6.09
C VAL A 20 6.40 2.50 -6.42
N HIS A 21 6.68 2.93 -7.65
CA HIS A 21 6.59 4.34 -8.02
C HIS A 21 5.15 4.89 -7.90
N ASN A 22 4.97 5.98 -7.17
CA ASN A 22 3.67 6.61 -6.87
C ASN A 22 2.63 5.67 -6.24
N SER A 23 3.12 4.62 -5.56
CA SER A 23 2.28 3.61 -4.91
C SER A 23 2.18 3.81 -3.39
N CYS A 24 2.81 4.83 -2.80
CA CYS A 24 2.84 5.01 -1.34
C CYS A 24 1.44 5.01 -0.72
N MET A 25 0.49 5.78 -1.26
CA MET A 25 -0.91 5.73 -0.80
C MET A 25 -1.57 4.36 -1.00
N GLU A 26 -1.29 3.67 -2.12
CA GLU A 26 -1.85 2.33 -2.37
C GLU A 26 -1.31 1.32 -1.35
N ALA A 27 -0.03 1.40 -1.03
CA ALA A 27 0.57 0.62 0.02
C ALA A 27 -0.11 0.89 1.37
N MET A 28 -0.46 2.14 1.69
CA MET A 28 -1.24 2.43 2.91
C MET A 28 -2.61 1.72 2.91
N VAL A 29 -3.31 1.73 1.78
CA VAL A 29 -4.64 1.08 1.66
C VAL A 29 -4.53 -0.45 1.74
N PHE A 30 -3.69 -1.06 0.89
CA PHE A 30 -3.65 -2.51 0.71
C PHE A 30 -2.85 -3.22 1.79
N LEU A 31 -1.80 -2.59 2.31
CA LEU A 31 -1.00 -3.16 3.39
C LEU A 31 -1.55 -2.81 4.77
N HIS A 32 -2.68 -2.11 4.88
CA HIS A 32 -3.28 -1.79 6.17
C HIS A 32 -3.47 -3.02 7.07
N LYS A 33 -4.05 -4.10 6.53
CA LYS A 33 -4.21 -5.35 7.29
C LYS A 33 -2.89 -6.00 7.64
N PHE A 34 -1.96 -6.04 6.69
CA PHE A 34 -0.62 -6.54 6.94
C PHE A 34 0.06 -5.75 8.07
N ALA A 35 -0.07 -4.42 8.08
CA ALA A 35 0.45 -3.56 9.12
C ALA A 35 -0.24 -3.83 10.48
N ILE A 36 -1.56 -4.09 10.52
CA ILE A 36 -2.23 -4.52 11.78
C ILE A 36 -1.61 -5.79 12.33
N GLU A 37 -1.54 -6.85 11.52
CA GLU A 37 -1.06 -8.16 11.96
C GLU A 37 0.43 -8.12 12.30
N PHE A 38 1.23 -7.36 11.54
CA PHE A 38 2.66 -7.21 11.77
C PHE A 38 2.97 -6.39 13.04
N LEU A 39 2.14 -5.39 13.34
CA LEU A 39 2.38 -4.44 14.45
C LEU A 39 1.63 -4.79 15.74
N GLY A 40 0.64 -5.68 15.68
CA GLY A 40 -0.34 -5.92 16.76
C GLY A 40 0.29 -6.27 18.11
N ASP A 41 1.33 -7.10 18.12
CA ASP A 41 1.97 -7.55 19.36
C ASP A 41 3.23 -6.74 19.73
N ILE A 42 3.69 -5.87 18.84
CA ILE A 42 5.05 -5.28 18.89
C ILE A 42 5.01 -3.77 19.10
N SER A 43 3.96 -3.10 18.65
CA SER A 43 3.88 -1.64 18.66
C SER A 43 2.65 -1.11 19.38
N SER A 44 2.85 0.00 20.09
CA SER A 44 1.74 0.83 20.55
C SER A 44 1.46 1.94 19.52
N LYS A 45 0.23 1.91 18.97
CA LYS A 45 -0.40 3.01 18.22
C LYS A 45 0.36 3.44 16.95
N PRO A 46 0.29 2.63 15.87
CA PRO A 46 0.74 3.10 14.57
C PRO A 46 0.05 4.43 14.19
N ARG A 47 0.76 5.27 13.44
CA ARG A 47 0.25 6.51 12.84
C ARG A 47 0.63 6.56 11.37
N GLU A 48 -0.16 7.24 10.57
CA GLU A 48 0.13 7.47 9.16
C GLU A 48 0.70 8.87 8.99
N VAL A 49 1.83 8.99 8.30
CA VAL A 49 2.52 10.28 8.16
C VAL A 49 2.71 10.61 6.70
N SER A 50 2.33 11.84 6.35
CA SER A 50 2.64 12.44 5.05
C SER A 50 3.85 13.34 5.19
N VAL A 51 4.88 13.11 4.37
CA VAL A 51 6.15 13.85 4.41
C VAL A 51 6.48 14.42 3.04
N ARG A 52 7.40 15.39 3.03
CA ARG A 52 8.01 15.91 1.81
C ARG A 52 9.46 15.44 1.73
N MET A 53 9.79 14.66 0.71
CA MET A 53 11.17 14.19 0.50
C MET A 53 12.10 15.36 0.12
N LYS A 54 13.34 15.38 0.64
CA LYS A 54 14.34 16.42 0.29
C LYS A 54 15.56 15.89 -0.48
N ALA A 55 15.93 14.63 -0.29
CA ALA A 55 17.20 14.10 -0.80
C ALA A 55 17.02 12.72 -1.48
N PRO A 56 16.15 12.58 -2.49
CA PRO A 56 15.97 11.28 -3.14
C PRO A 56 17.29 10.82 -3.77
N ARG A 57 17.68 9.57 -3.50
CA ARG A 57 18.85 8.92 -4.13
C ARG A 57 18.56 8.48 -5.56
N LEU A 58 17.27 8.36 -5.90
CA LEU A 58 16.77 7.98 -7.21
C LEU A 58 15.55 8.83 -7.56
N ARG A 59 15.47 9.28 -8.81
CA ARG A 59 14.34 10.04 -9.36
C ARG A 59 13.83 9.36 -10.62
N ILE A 60 12.56 8.98 -10.62
CA ILE A 60 11.88 8.43 -11.79
C ILE A 60 11.29 9.59 -12.58
N CYS A 61 11.67 9.69 -13.86
CA CYS A 61 11.21 10.73 -14.77
C CYS A 61 10.56 10.11 -15.99
N PHE A 62 9.43 10.67 -16.41
CA PHE A 62 8.78 10.31 -17.67
C PHE A 62 9.26 11.24 -18.77
N LYS A 63 9.91 10.68 -19.79
CA LYS A 63 10.27 11.44 -20.99
C LYS A 63 9.21 11.20 -22.05
N SER A 64 8.49 12.26 -22.43
CA SER A 64 7.68 12.25 -23.64
C SER A 64 8.54 12.64 -24.83
N THR A 65 8.43 11.92 -25.95
CA THR A 65 9.12 12.25 -27.19
C THR A 65 8.54 13.48 -27.90
N HIS A 66 7.35 13.94 -27.48
CA HIS A 66 6.58 14.98 -28.17
C HIS A 66 6.28 16.21 -27.30
N VAL A 67 6.62 16.19 -26.02
CA VAL A 67 6.36 17.30 -25.09
C VAL A 67 7.66 17.62 -24.36
N PRO A 68 8.01 18.90 -24.16
CA PRO A 68 9.14 19.29 -23.31
C PRO A 68 9.05 18.57 -21.96
N GLU A 69 10.21 18.17 -21.40
CA GLU A 69 10.27 17.51 -20.11
C GLU A 69 9.47 18.33 -19.07
N ILE A 70 8.32 17.80 -18.66
CA ILE A 70 7.64 18.29 -17.47
C ILE A 70 8.50 17.78 -16.33
N GLY A 71 9.35 18.66 -15.79
CA GLY A 71 10.11 18.34 -14.59
C GLY A 71 9.14 17.82 -13.53
N THR A 72 9.40 16.62 -13.01
CA THR A 72 8.68 16.19 -11.81
C THR A 72 8.94 17.23 -10.73
N PRO A 73 8.01 17.57 -9.83
CA PRO A 73 8.29 18.54 -8.78
C PRO A 73 9.53 18.13 -7.98
N ASP A 74 10.39 19.08 -7.60
CA ASP A 74 11.59 18.79 -6.80
C ASP A 74 11.26 18.29 -5.39
N SER A 75 10.01 18.48 -4.98
CA SER A 75 9.49 17.93 -3.74
C SER A 75 8.33 16.99 -4.02
N ILE A 76 8.53 15.72 -3.64
CA ILE A 76 7.56 14.66 -3.86
C ILE A 76 6.96 14.30 -2.50
N TYR A 77 5.62 14.30 -2.44
CA TYR A 77 4.87 13.85 -1.29
C TYR A 77 5.04 12.34 -1.11
N HIS A 78 5.15 11.90 0.14
CA HIS A 78 5.32 10.49 0.47
C HIS A 78 4.54 10.11 1.72
N ASN A 79 4.08 8.87 1.79
CA ASN A 79 3.31 8.33 2.91
C ASN A 79 4.04 7.14 3.52
N ILE A 80 4.13 7.14 4.85
CA ILE A 80 4.78 6.09 5.64
C ILE A 80 3.97 5.82 6.92
N TYR A 81 4.32 4.74 7.62
CA TYR A 81 3.85 4.51 8.98
C TYR A 81 4.90 4.97 10.00
N LEU A 82 4.45 5.54 11.11
CA LEU A 82 5.22 5.69 12.33
C LEU A 82 4.71 4.73 13.39
N VAL A 83 5.62 4.05 14.07
CA VAL A 83 5.29 3.06 15.09
C VAL A 83 6.12 3.33 16.34
N GLY A 84 5.46 3.33 17.50
CA GLY A 84 6.14 3.39 18.80
C GLY A 84 6.40 1.98 19.31
N LEU A 85 7.63 1.70 19.73
CA LEU A 85 7.99 0.49 20.47
C LEU A 85 7.99 0.78 21.98
N ASN A 86 8.08 -0.28 22.80
CA ASN A 86 7.89 -0.22 24.26
C ASN A 86 8.90 0.66 25.03
N ASP A 87 10.00 1.08 24.38
CA ASP A 87 11.07 1.89 24.97
C ASP A 87 11.07 3.35 24.47
N ASP A 88 9.90 3.90 24.11
CA ASP A 88 9.72 5.23 23.50
C ASP A 88 10.45 5.43 22.15
N GLU A 89 11.03 4.35 21.59
CA GLU A 89 11.64 4.39 20.27
C GLU A 89 10.58 4.52 19.18
N ILE A 90 10.72 5.55 18.35
CA ILE A 90 9.86 5.77 17.18
C ILE A 90 10.58 5.24 15.94
N TRP A 91 9.89 4.37 15.22
CA TRP A 91 10.38 3.78 13.98
C TRP A 91 9.51 4.21 12.81
N ALA A 92 10.16 4.40 11.67
CA ALA A 92 9.51 4.65 10.38
C ALA A 92 9.47 3.35 9.58
N ILE A 93 8.27 3.00 9.11
CA ILE A 93 8.06 1.89 8.18
C ILE A 93 7.66 2.47 6.83
N ASP A 94 8.52 2.26 5.85
CA ASP A 94 8.39 2.76 4.50
C ASP A 94 8.42 1.62 3.47
N PRO A 95 7.28 0.96 3.21
CA PRO A 95 7.21 -0.14 2.27
C PRO A 95 7.45 0.28 0.81
N THR A 96 7.48 1.59 0.53
CA THR A 96 7.59 2.13 -0.84
C THR A 96 8.77 3.08 -1.00
N GLY A 97 9.70 3.11 -0.04
CA GLY A 97 10.87 4.00 -0.03
C GLY A 97 11.82 3.78 -1.20
N ALA A 98 11.78 2.59 -1.79
CA ALA A 98 12.54 2.26 -2.99
C ALA A 98 12.24 3.22 -4.15
N GLN A 99 11.04 3.83 -4.22
CA GLN A 99 10.74 4.84 -5.26
C GLN A 99 11.67 6.07 -5.21
N PHE A 100 12.35 6.30 -4.08
CA PHE A 100 13.35 7.35 -3.88
C PHE A 100 14.77 6.80 -3.71
N GLY A 101 14.99 5.50 -3.90
CA GLY A 101 16.27 4.83 -3.72
C GLY A 101 16.62 4.52 -2.27
N TYR A 102 15.63 4.42 -1.37
CA TYR A 102 15.79 3.94 0.00
C TYR A 102 15.18 2.55 0.13
N TYR A 103 16.02 1.52 0.08
CA TYR A 103 15.58 0.12 0.04
C TYR A 103 15.41 -0.51 1.43
N GLU A 104 15.78 0.21 2.49
CA GLU A 104 15.52 -0.23 3.87
C GLU A 104 14.09 0.19 4.26
N PRO A 105 13.13 -0.76 4.38
CA PRO A 105 11.74 -0.44 4.65
C PRO A 105 11.49 -0.08 6.13
N LEU A 106 12.50 -0.21 6.99
CA LEU A 106 12.43 0.06 8.42
C LEU A 106 13.69 0.81 8.85
N CYS A 107 13.52 1.96 9.51
CA CYS A 107 14.61 2.66 10.19
C CYS A 107 14.10 3.48 11.38
N SER A 108 15.00 3.95 12.23
CA SER A 108 14.62 4.87 13.30
C SER A 108 14.06 6.16 12.72
N TRP A 109 13.14 6.81 13.44
CA TRP A 109 12.57 8.07 13.00
C TRP A 109 13.63 9.15 12.80
N GLY A 110 14.63 9.23 13.69
CA GLY A 110 15.75 10.17 13.55
C GLY A 110 16.50 10.00 12.23
N THR A 111 16.83 8.76 11.85
CA THR A 111 17.46 8.46 10.55
C THR A 111 16.55 8.79 9.38
N PHE A 112 15.24 8.56 9.51
CA PHE A 112 14.29 8.92 8.45
C PHE A 112 14.16 10.44 8.28
N GLN A 113 14.23 11.22 9.37
CA GLN A 113 14.13 12.68 9.32
C GLN A 113 15.26 13.34 8.49
N GLU A 114 16.41 12.68 8.36
CA GLU A 114 17.48 13.10 7.47
C GLU A 114 17.08 13.05 5.98
N ARG A 115 16.04 12.29 5.62
CA ARG A 115 15.56 12.07 4.23
C ARG A 115 14.48 13.07 3.82
N ILE A 116 13.83 13.74 4.78
CA ILE A 116 12.68 14.62 4.55
C ILE A 116 13.00 16.09 4.83
N SER A 117 12.29 16.99 4.15
CA SER A 117 12.30 18.43 4.43
C SER A 117 11.27 18.80 5.48
N ASP A 118 10.12 18.13 5.48
CA ASP A 118 9.00 18.49 6.34
C ASP A 118 8.02 17.34 6.57
N VAL A 119 7.35 17.38 7.72
CA VAL A 119 6.20 16.54 8.05
C VAL A 119 4.93 17.34 7.78
N GLN A 120 4.19 16.95 6.75
CA GLN A 120 3.02 17.69 6.30
C GLN A 120 1.78 17.35 7.13
N ARG A 121 1.60 16.07 7.47
CA ARG A 121 0.45 15.57 8.25
C ARG A 121 0.84 14.34 9.07
N VAL A 122 0.22 14.20 10.23
CA VAL A 122 0.27 13.01 11.07
C VAL A 122 -1.16 12.65 11.41
N GLU A 123 -1.59 11.48 10.98
CA GLU A 123 -2.97 11.03 11.07
C GLU A 123 -3.05 9.73 11.88
N GLU A 124 -4.24 9.41 12.36
CA GLU A 124 -4.51 8.11 12.98
C GLU A 124 -4.36 6.98 11.95
N PHE A 125 -3.97 5.81 12.42
CA PHE A 125 -3.84 4.64 11.57
C PHE A 125 -5.19 4.25 10.95
N GLY A 126 -5.21 4.07 9.62
CA GLY A 126 -6.41 3.86 8.83
C GLY A 126 -6.96 5.12 8.14
N TYR A 127 -6.46 6.32 8.46
CA TYR A 127 -6.98 7.57 7.90
C TYR A 127 -6.90 7.64 6.37
N ILE A 128 -5.74 7.35 5.77
CA ILE A 128 -5.54 7.43 4.32
C ILE A 128 -6.45 6.43 3.62
N ARG A 129 -6.56 5.24 4.19
CA ARG A 129 -7.49 4.21 3.74
C ARG A 129 -8.90 4.80 3.67
N ASP A 130 -9.42 5.27 4.79
CA ASP A 130 -10.77 5.83 4.88
C ASP A 130 -10.97 7.00 3.92
N LYS A 131 -10.04 7.95 3.84
CA LYS A 131 -10.17 9.12 2.94
C LYS A 131 -10.18 8.75 1.46
N VAL A 132 -9.31 7.86 1.01
CA VAL A 132 -9.26 7.41 -0.39
C VAL A 132 -10.55 6.68 -0.78
N PHE A 133 -11.17 5.98 0.17
CA PHE A 133 -12.46 5.31 -0.04
C PHE A 133 -13.62 6.27 -0.31
N TYR A 134 -13.62 7.46 0.31
CA TYR A 134 -14.74 8.40 0.24
C TYR A 134 -14.54 9.57 -0.75
N ASP A 135 -13.35 9.76 -1.34
CA ASP A 135 -13.12 10.74 -2.41
C ASP A 135 -13.24 10.11 -3.81
N HIS A 136 -14.48 9.96 -4.25
CA HIS A 136 -14.86 9.27 -5.50
C HIS A 136 -14.40 9.96 -6.79
N ALA A 137 -14.07 11.25 -6.76
CA ALA A 137 -13.76 12.02 -7.97
C ALA A 137 -12.28 11.90 -8.38
N SER A 138 -11.39 11.70 -7.41
CA SER A 138 -9.95 11.88 -7.61
C SER A 138 -9.22 10.59 -8.06
N TYR A 139 -9.72 9.40 -7.70
CA TYR A 139 -8.97 8.13 -7.88
C TYR A 139 -9.84 6.89 -8.24
N PRO A 140 -10.54 6.88 -9.39
CA PRO A 140 -11.56 5.87 -9.70
C PRO A 140 -11.03 4.43 -9.78
N VAL A 141 -9.83 4.20 -10.32
CA VAL A 141 -9.26 2.84 -10.42
C VAL A 141 -8.79 2.33 -9.06
N LYS A 142 -8.11 3.18 -8.28
CA LYS A 142 -7.64 2.82 -6.94
C LYS A 142 -8.83 2.50 -6.04
N LEU A 143 -9.88 3.32 -6.12
CA LEU A 143 -11.15 3.08 -5.42
C LEU A 143 -11.75 1.71 -5.75
N LEU A 144 -11.84 1.32 -7.03
CA LEU A 144 -12.43 0.03 -7.42
C LEU A 144 -11.67 -1.16 -6.83
N ILE A 145 -10.34 -1.11 -6.83
CA ILE A 145 -9.50 -2.18 -6.27
C ILE A 145 -9.65 -2.20 -4.74
N SER A 146 -9.65 -1.04 -4.10
CA SER A 146 -9.84 -0.91 -2.65
C SER A 146 -11.23 -1.43 -2.22
N LEU A 147 -12.30 -1.09 -2.94
CA LEU A 147 -13.67 -1.56 -2.67
C LEU A 147 -13.78 -3.08 -2.81
N GLN A 148 -13.06 -3.66 -3.78
CA GLN A 148 -13.02 -5.10 -3.95
C GLN A 148 -12.31 -5.77 -2.75
N ALA A 149 -11.18 -5.23 -2.28
CA ALA A 149 -10.49 -5.73 -1.10
C ALA A 149 -11.35 -5.64 0.17
N GLU A 150 -12.09 -4.55 0.36
CA GLU A 150 -13.02 -4.41 1.50
C GLU A 150 -14.20 -5.38 1.42
N LYS A 151 -14.77 -5.56 0.22
CA LYS A 151 -15.81 -6.57 0.01
C LYS A 151 -15.31 -7.96 0.37
N ASP A 152 -14.10 -8.31 -0.02
CA ASP A 152 -13.51 -9.61 0.30
C ASP A 152 -13.29 -9.76 1.82
N ASP A 153 -12.89 -8.67 2.50
CA ASP A 153 -12.78 -8.62 3.96
C ASP A 153 -14.13 -8.80 4.67
N LEU A 154 -15.19 -8.17 4.16
CA LEU A 154 -16.55 -8.26 4.70
C LEU A 154 -17.13 -9.66 4.48
N VAL A 155 -16.95 -10.22 3.28
CA VAL A 155 -17.38 -11.59 2.98
C VAL A 155 -16.75 -12.57 3.97
N LYS A 156 -15.42 -12.48 4.18
CA LYS A 156 -14.73 -13.32 5.15
C LYS A 156 -15.29 -13.16 6.56
N LYS A 157 -15.52 -11.94 7.04
CA LYS A 157 -16.11 -11.70 8.37
C LYS A 157 -17.52 -12.29 8.51
N VAL A 158 -18.33 -12.22 7.45
CA VAL A 158 -19.68 -12.81 7.43
C VAL A 158 -19.59 -14.34 7.46
N GLU A 159 -18.67 -14.94 6.71
CA GLU A 159 -18.40 -16.38 6.74
C GLU A 159 -17.97 -16.84 8.14
N ASP A 160 -16.99 -16.17 8.74
CA ASP A 160 -16.50 -16.45 10.09
C ASP A 160 -17.64 -16.33 11.13
N TRP A 161 -18.50 -15.31 11.00
CA TRP A 161 -19.66 -15.12 11.88
C TRP A 161 -20.73 -16.20 11.71
N LEU A 162 -21.01 -16.60 10.46
CA LEU A 162 -21.98 -17.67 10.17
C LEU A 162 -21.51 -19.01 10.74
N ASP A 163 -20.22 -19.32 10.64
CA ASP A 163 -19.64 -20.54 11.22
C ASP A 163 -19.71 -20.54 12.75
N ALA A 164 -19.41 -19.40 13.39
CA ALA A 164 -19.57 -19.25 14.83
C ALA A 164 -21.02 -19.41 15.29
N TRP A 165 -21.97 -18.82 14.54
CA TRP A 165 -23.41 -18.92 14.82
C TRP A 165 -23.95 -20.34 14.65
N ALA A 166 -23.54 -21.03 13.57
CA ALA A 166 -23.89 -22.42 13.31
C ALA A 166 -23.43 -23.36 14.44
N THR A 167 -22.21 -23.14 14.92
CA THR A 167 -21.62 -23.89 16.04
C THR A 167 -22.41 -23.64 17.34
N LEU A 168 -22.76 -22.39 17.63
CA LEU A 168 -23.50 -22.03 18.86
C LEU A 168 -24.92 -22.61 18.89
N HIS A 169 -25.56 -22.73 17.73
CA HIS A 169 -26.96 -23.14 17.63
C HIS A 169 -27.18 -24.57 17.12
N GLY A 170 -26.11 -25.37 17.01
CA GLY A 170 -26.18 -26.79 16.67
C GLY A 170 -26.79 -27.07 15.29
N ARG A 171 -26.74 -26.12 14.36
CA ARG A 171 -27.22 -26.29 12.99
C ARG A 171 -26.04 -26.35 12.04
N GLU A 172 -25.86 -27.47 11.33
CA GLU A 172 -25.01 -27.51 10.15
C GLU A 172 -25.61 -26.58 9.08
N LEU A 173 -25.01 -25.40 8.88
CA LEU A 173 -25.25 -24.61 7.69
C LEU A 173 -24.65 -25.37 6.51
N LYS A 174 -25.47 -26.10 5.75
CA LYS A 174 -25.01 -26.71 4.50
C LYS A 174 -24.55 -25.59 3.56
N PRO A 175 -23.27 -25.53 3.14
CA PRO A 175 -22.84 -24.54 2.18
C PRO A 175 -23.64 -24.72 0.90
N ARG A 176 -24.32 -23.67 0.44
CA ARG A 176 -24.81 -23.65 -0.94
C ARG A 176 -23.57 -23.73 -1.84
N PRO A 177 -23.53 -24.63 -2.83
CA PRO A 177 -22.40 -24.69 -3.74
C PRO A 177 -22.22 -23.30 -4.35
N ALA A 178 -21.03 -22.72 -4.15
CA ALA A 178 -20.66 -21.46 -4.77
C ALA A 178 -20.99 -21.57 -6.25
N ALA A 179 -21.91 -20.74 -6.73
CA ALA A 179 -22.14 -20.58 -8.15
C ALA A 179 -20.83 -20.05 -8.73
N ARG A 180 -19.99 -20.98 -9.19
CA ARG A 180 -18.70 -20.70 -9.82
C ARG A 180 -19.04 -19.98 -11.11
N ALA A 181 -19.17 -18.67 -11.05
CA ALA A 181 -19.27 -17.81 -12.20
C ALA A 181 -17.94 -17.95 -12.95
N ARG A 182 -17.87 -18.97 -13.83
CA ARG A 182 -16.82 -19.10 -14.82
C ARG A 182 -16.95 -17.88 -15.75
N ARG A 183 -16.29 -16.78 -15.39
CA ARG A 183 -15.97 -15.72 -16.36
C ARG A 183 -14.97 -16.32 -17.32
N ASN A 184 -15.48 -16.85 -18.42
CA ASN A 184 -14.68 -17.18 -19.60
C ASN A 184 -14.09 -15.88 -20.14
N PHE A 185 -12.87 -15.54 -19.73
CA PHE A 185 -12.06 -14.59 -20.47
C PHE A 185 -11.61 -15.26 -21.77
N ARG A 186 -12.34 -15.01 -22.86
CA ARG A 186 -11.80 -15.21 -24.21
C ARG A 186 -11.01 -13.95 -24.56
N VAL A 187 -9.69 -14.06 -24.52
CA VAL A 187 -8.81 -13.10 -25.18
C VAL A 187 -8.87 -13.43 -26.67
N HIS A 188 -9.56 -12.62 -27.45
CA HIS A 188 -9.40 -12.60 -28.89
C HIS A 188 -8.10 -11.82 -29.18
N GLN A 189 -7.07 -12.53 -29.63
CA GLN A 189 -5.93 -11.90 -30.29
C GLN A 189 -6.40 -11.41 -31.67
N ALA A 190 -6.13 -10.15 -31.95
CA ALA A 190 -6.05 -9.60 -33.30
C ALA A 190 -4.57 -9.48 -33.66
#